data_AF-A0A8T5TDY3-F1
#
_entry.id   AF-A0A8T5TDY3-F1
#
_cell.length_a   1.000
_cell.length_b   1.000
_cell.length_c   1.000
_cell.angle_alpha   90.00
_cell.angle_beta   90.00
_cell.angle_gamma   90.00
#
_symmetry.space_group_name_H-M   'P 1'
#
loop_
_entity.id
_entity.type
_entity.pdbx_description
1 polymer ?
#
loop_
_entity_poly.entity_id
_entity_poly.type
_entity_poly.pdbx_seq_one_letter_code
_entity_poly.pdbx_strand_id
1 'polypeptide(L)' 'MTKKNYHCPRCGGVDIYELDDSFNCFNCKLEFEKKDCDEFNDENILSVEEKMTFFDAFYKEE' A
#
# COMPACT_ATOMS: atom_id res chain seq x y z
N MET A 1 6.98 21.45 4.34
CA MET A 1 6.22 20.24 3.93
C MET A 1 7.16 19.39 3.09
N THR A 2 7.79 18.40 3.70
CA THR A 2 8.75 17.53 3.03
C THR A 2 7.94 16.61 2.13
N LYS A 3 7.97 16.83 0.81
CA LYS A 3 7.40 15.88 -0.15
C LYS A 3 8.22 14.59 -0.06
N LYS A 4 7.74 13.61 0.69
CA LYS A 4 8.27 12.25 0.63
C LYS A 4 7.87 11.72 -0.74
N ASN A 5 8.85 11.41 -1.58
CA ASN A 5 8.59 10.71 -2.83
C ASN A 5 8.28 9.26 -2.45
N TYR A 6 7.02 8.93 -2.26
CA TYR A 6 6.62 7.54 -2.07
C TYR A 6 6.87 6.78 -3.37
N HIS A 7 7.35 5.55 -3.26
CA HIS A 7 7.50 4.63 -4.37
C HIS A 7 6.61 3.41 -4.13
N CYS A 8 6.25 2.70 -5.20
CA CYS A 8 5.48 1.48 -5.05
C CYS A 8 6.37 0.38 -4.46
N PRO A 9 6.02 -0.19 -3.30
CA PRO A 9 6.83 -1.25 -2.67
C PRO A 9 6.87 -2.54 -3.50
N ARG A 10 5.88 -2.77 -4.37
CA ARG A 10 5.79 -4.00 -5.18
C ARG A 10 6.60 -3.97 -6.47
N CYS A 11 6.67 -2.83 -7.14
CA CYS A 11 7.36 -2.71 -8.43
C CYS A 11 8.53 -1.73 -8.43
N GLY A 12 8.74 -0.99 -7.35
CA GLY A 12 9.72 0.11 -7.26
C GLY A 12 9.36 1.33 -8.12
N GLY A 13 8.17 1.36 -8.71
CA GLY A 13 7.74 2.44 -9.59
C GLY A 13 7.45 3.73 -8.82
N VAL A 14 7.88 4.87 -9.37
CA VAL A 14 7.56 6.22 -8.85
C VAL A 14 6.28 6.81 -9.44
N ASP A 15 5.67 6.08 -10.39
CA ASP A 15 4.40 6.46 -11.02
C ASP A 15 3.24 6.06 -10.10
N ILE A 16 2.99 6.94 -9.13
CA ILE A 16 1.97 6.79 -8.10
C ILE A 16 1.07 8.02 -8.02
N TYR A 17 -0.18 7.79 -7.65
CA TYR A 17 -1.18 8.81 -7.38
C TYR A 17 -1.36 8.95 -5.86
N GLU A 18 -0.88 10.05 -5.29
CA GLU A 18 -1.02 10.32 -3.86
C GLU A 18 -2.46 10.75 -3.52
N LEU A 19 -3.08 10.05 -2.57
CA LEU A 19 -4.30 10.47 -1.88
C LEU A 19 -3.92 11.13 -0.54
N ASP A 20 -4.87 11.38 0.36
CA ASP A 20 -4.58 11.96 1.68
C ASP A 20 -3.67 11.02 2.51
N ASP A 21 -4.19 9.85 2.89
CA ASP A 21 -3.50 8.86 3.75
C ASP A 21 -2.87 7.68 2.98
N SER A 22 -3.26 7.47 1.73
CA SER A 22 -2.78 6.37 0.88
C SER A 22 -2.24 6.88 -0.46
N PHE A 23 -1.69 5.98 -1.27
CA PHE A 23 -1.36 6.24 -2.66
C PHE A 23 -1.65 5.02 -3.51
N ASN A 24 -1.99 5.26 -4.77
CA ASN A 24 -2.26 4.22 -5.75
C ASN A 24 -1.10 4.13 -6.74
N CYS A 25 -0.60 2.93 -7.01
CA CYS A 25 0.39 2.74 -8.07
C CYS A 25 -0.28 2.53 -9.42
N PHE A 26 0.08 3.28 -10.46
CA PHE A 26 -0.47 3.07 -11.80
C PHE A 26 0.00 1.77 -12.46
N ASN A 27 1.21 1.32 -12.11
CA ASN A 27 1.80 0.08 -12.65
C ASN A 27 1.13 -1.16 -12.05
N CYS A 28 1.10 -1.23 -10.72
CA CYS A 28 0.51 -2.36 -10.01
C CYS A 28 -1.02 -2.28 -9.94
N LYS A 29 -1.59 -1.07 -10.09
CA LYS A 29 -3.00 -0.77 -9.79
C LYS A 29 -3.41 -1.18 -8.38
N LEU A 30 -2.45 -1.10 -7.46
CA LEU A 30 -2.61 -1.43 -6.05
C LEU A 30 -2.53 -0.17 -5.21
N GLU A 31 -3.37 -0.12 -4.19
CA GLU A 31 -3.40 0.94 -3.20
C GLU A 31 -2.56 0.55 -1.98
N PHE A 32 -1.74 1.50 -1.49
CA PHE A 32 -0.88 1.33 -0.33
C PHE A 32 -1.06 2.50 0.63
N GLU A 33 -1.03 2.22 1.92
CA GLU A 33 -1.09 3.25 2.95
C GLU A 33 0.30 3.89 3.14
N LYS A 34 0.34 5.22 3.19
CA LYS A 34 1.59 5.97 3.41
C LYS A 34 2.20 5.64 4.77
N LYS A 35 1.34 5.35 5.75
CA LYS A 35 1.73 4.95 7.09
C LYS A 35 2.50 3.63 7.08
N ASP A 36 2.02 2.62 6.36
CA ASP A 36 2.76 1.36 6.19
C ASP A 36 4.11 1.57 5.50
N CYS A 37 4.18 2.47 4.53
CA CYS A 37 5.44 2.82 3.86
C CYS A 37 6.41 3.60 4.75
N ASP A 38 5.94 4.20 5.84
CA ASP A 38 6.79 4.88 6.81
C ASP A 38 7.25 3.96 7.95
N GLU A 39 6.41 2.99 8.31
CA GLU A 39 6.64 2.07 9.44
C GLU A 39 7.30 0.75 9.04
N PHE A 40 7.09 0.27 7.81
CA PHE A 40 7.57 -1.03 7.33
C PHE A 40 8.47 -0.91 6.09
N ASN A 41 9.32 -1.93 5.90
CA ASN A 41 10.08 -2.09 4.66
C ASN A 41 9.17 -2.55 3.53
N ASP A 42 9.50 -2.18 2.29
CA ASP A 42 8.74 -2.50 1.07
C ASP A 42 8.32 -3.98 0.96
N GLU A 43 9.16 -4.91 1.39
CA GLU A 43 8.88 -6.35 1.38
C GLU A 43 7.73 -6.78 2.29
N ASN A 44 7.43 -5.99 3.33
CA ASN A 44 6.40 -6.27 4.34
C ASN A 44 5.12 -5.44 4.12
N ILE A 45 5.09 -4.58 3.11
CA ILE A 45 3.94 -3.72 2.85
C ILE A 45 2.92 -4.47 2.01
N LEU A 46 1.73 -4.68 2.59
CA LEU A 46 0.58 -5.23 1.90
C LEU A 46 -0.26 -4.11 1.28
N SER A 47 -0.82 -4.38 0.10
CA SER A 47 -1.83 -3.49 -0.46
C SER A 47 -3.11 -3.52 0.39
N VAL A 48 -3.90 -2.44 0.31
CA VAL A 48 -5.19 -2.35 1.02
C VAL A 48 -6.11 -3.52 0.65
N GLU A 49 -6.11 -3.93 -0.62
CA GLU A 49 -6.89 -5.09 -1.10
C GLU A 49 -6.39 -6.41 -0.51
N GLU A 50 -5.06 -6.61 -0.43
CA GLU A 50 -4.48 -7.80 0.22
C GLU A 50 -4.87 -7.84 1.70
N LYS A 51 -4.76 -6.72 2.42
CA LYS A 51 -5.19 -6.63 3.83
C LYS A 51 -6.67 -7.02 3.98
N MET A 52 -7.55 -6.46 3.16
CA MET A 52 -8.98 -6.80 3.17
C MET A 52 -9.24 -8.29 2.91
N THR A 53 -8.51 -8.88 1.97
CA THR A 53 -8.62 -10.32 1.66
C THR A 53 -8.19 -11.18 2.85
N PHE A 54 -7.11 -10.81 3.54
CA PHE A 54 -6.70 -11.48 4.78
C PHE A 54 -7.76 -11.34 5.88
N PHE A 55 -8.29 -10.14 6.09
CA PHE A 55 -9.35 -9.95 7.09
C PHE A 55 -10.60 -10.79 6.78
N ASP A 56 -11.11 -10.81 5.53
CA ASP A 56 -12.27 -11.66 5.17
C ASP A 56 -12.01 -13.15 5.42
N ALA A 57 -10.79 -13.63 5.12
CA ALA A 57 -10.42 -15.02 5.35
C ALA A 57 -10.38 -15.38 6.84
N PHE A 58 -9.98 -14.45 7.71
CA PHE A 58 -9.92 -14.67 9.16
C PHE A 58 -11.29 -14.59 9.84
N TYR A 59 -12.25 -13.86 9.30
CA TYR A 59 -13.60 -13.73 9.88
C TYR A 59 -14.61 -14.78 9.37
N LYS A 60 -14.15 -15.79 8.61
CA LYS A 60 -15.01 -16.84 8.03
C LYS A 60 -15.09 -18.14 8.83
N GLU A 61 -14.69 -18.10 10.10
CA GLU A 61 -14.94 -19.13 11.10
C GLU A 61 -15.87 -18.56 12.20
N GLU A 62 -17.16 -18.38 11.91
CA GLU A 62 -18.22 -18.33 12.92
C GLU A 62 -19.49 -19.01 12.42
#